data_AF-A0A4Q5P0N6-F1
#
_entry.id   AF-A0A4Q5P0N6-F1
#
_cell.length_a   1.000
_cell.length_b   1.000
_cell.length_c   1.000
_cell.angle_alpha   90.00
_cell.angle_beta   90.00
_cell.angle_gamma   90.00
#
_symmetry.space_group_name_H-M   'P 1'
#
loop_
_entity.id
_entity.type
_entity.pdbx_description
1 polymer ?
#
loop_
_entity_poly.entity_id
_entity_poly.type
_entity_poly.pdbx_seq_one_letter_code
_entity_poly.pdbx_strand_id
1 'polypeptide(L)'
;MLHPRPGFTARVSASLFLAAVAFGAVLPGASAQEVIRFGAPLPITGPLAPEAVKQQQGYDLWAEQANKAGGINVGGKKYKVEIVYADYQSNTPRSVQTTEQMITQDKVNFMFGPFGSGAAKAASTIAEKYKVPMLAATASSSQVYDQNYKYLFGTFTPNDTL
;
A
#
# COMPACT_ATOMS: atom_id res chain seq x y z
N MET A 1 -23.68 -59.05 -43.28
CA MET A 1 -22.80 -57.92 -42.93
C MET A 1 -22.66 -57.03 -44.16
N LEU A 2 -22.63 -55.70 -43.96
CA LEU A 2 -22.58 -54.59 -44.93
C LEU A 2 -23.95 -53.98 -45.29
N HIS A 3 -24.26 -52.85 -44.64
CA HIS A 3 -25.18 -51.83 -45.13
C HIS A 3 -24.50 -51.03 -46.26
N PRO A 4 -25.27 -50.47 -47.21
CA PRO A 4 -25.57 -49.04 -47.10
C PRO A 4 -26.98 -48.65 -47.59
N ARG A 5 -27.52 -47.56 -47.03
CA ARG A 5 -28.64 -46.81 -47.62
C ARG A 5 -28.18 -45.36 -47.89
N PRO A 6 -28.25 -44.87 -49.14
CA PRO A 6 -28.50 -43.47 -49.46
C PRO A 6 -30.02 -43.33 -49.76
N GLY A 7 -30.75 -42.29 -49.36
CA GLY A 7 -30.50 -40.86 -49.46
C GLY A 7 -31.60 -40.28 -50.36
N PHE A 8 -32.35 -39.27 -49.89
CA PHE A 8 -33.07 -38.22 -50.66
C PHE A 8 -33.96 -37.42 -49.67
N THR A 9 -33.58 -36.24 -49.19
CA THR A 9 -33.79 -34.88 -49.74
C THR A 9 -35.22 -34.54 -50.18
N ALA A 10 -35.85 -33.59 -49.47
CA ALA A 10 -36.58 -32.40 -49.98
C ALA A 10 -37.11 -31.61 -48.77
N ARG A 11 -36.64 -30.36 -48.50
CA ARG A 11 -37.21 -29.06 -48.96
C ARG A 11 -38.58 -28.79 -48.28
N VAL A 12 -38.91 -27.63 -47.69
CA VAL A 12 -38.51 -26.23 -47.92
C VAL A 12 -39.17 -25.30 -46.87
N SER A 13 -38.52 -24.16 -46.59
CA SER A 13 -39.03 -22.87 -46.08
C SER A 13 -39.72 -22.75 -44.72
N ALA A 14 -39.22 -21.83 -43.87
CA ALA A 14 -39.64 -20.43 -43.92
C ALA A 14 -38.88 -19.58 -42.87
N SER A 15 -38.45 -18.42 -43.33
CA SER A 15 -37.73 -17.35 -42.65
C SER A 15 -38.42 -16.84 -41.39
N LEU A 16 -37.64 -16.48 -40.36
CA LEU A 16 -37.80 -15.23 -39.63
C LEU A 16 -36.44 -14.83 -39.02
N PHE A 17 -35.71 -13.98 -39.74
CA PHE A 17 -34.55 -13.28 -39.22
C PHE A 17 -35.04 -12.24 -38.21
N LEU A 18 -34.97 -12.54 -36.91
CA LEU A 18 -35.06 -11.52 -35.87
C LEU A 18 -33.66 -10.93 -35.70
N ALA A 19 -33.45 -9.75 -36.29
CA ALA A 19 -32.27 -8.94 -36.05
C ALA A 19 -32.28 -8.46 -34.58
N ALA A 20 -31.61 -9.21 -33.71
CA ALA A 20 -31.28 -8.74 -32.37
C ALA A 20 -30.21 -7.66 -32.51
N VAL A 21 -30.65 -6.40 -32.46
CA VAL A 21 -29.75 -5.25 -32.31
C VAL A 21 -29.00 -5.43 -31.00
N ALA A 22 -27.74 -5.87 -31.10
CA ALA A 22 -26.81 -5.91 -29.99
C ALA A 22 -26.49 -4.48 -29.57
N PHE A 23 -27.29 -3.94 -28.65
CA PHE A 23 -26.95 -2.75 -27.91
C PHE A 23 -25.91 -3.14 -26.87
N GLY A 24 -24.65 -3.24 -27.33
CA GLY A 24 -23.50 -3.39 -26.46
C GLY A 24 -23.40 -2.15 -25.59
N ALA A 25 -23.98 -2.19 -24.40
CA ALA A 25 -23.76 -1.21 -23.37
C ALA A 25 -22.25 -1.18 -23.09
N VAL A 26 -21.57 -0.13 -23.58
CA VAL A 26 -20.23 0.23 -23.13
C VAL A 26 -20.39 0.70 -21.69
N LEU A 27 -20.38 -0.26 -20.76
CA LEU A 27 -20.20 0.05 -19.35
C LEU A 27 -18.84 0.73 -19.24
N PRO A 28 -18.74 1.93 -18.67
CA PRO A 28 -17.44 2.48 -18.32
C PRO A 28 -16.76 1.46 -17.42
N GLY A 29 -15.64 0.90 -17.89
CA GLY A 29 -14.85 0.01 -17.05
C GLY A 29 -14.53 0.74 -15.76
N ALA A 30 -15.03 0.23 -14.63
CA ALA A 30 -14.65 0.73 -13.33
C ALA A 30 -13.14 0.50 -13.19
N SER A 31 -12.34 1.52 -13.49
CA SER A 31 -10.92 1.49 -13.24
C SER A 31 -10.76 1.38 -11.73
N ALA A 32 -10.22 0.26 -11.25
CA ALA A 32 -9.92 0.08 -9.84
C ALA A 32 -9.06 1.27 -9.40
N GLN A 33 -9.53 2.01 -8.38
CA GLN A 33 -8.81 3.19 -7.92
C GLN A 33 -7.43 2.76 -7.42
N GLU A 34 -6.38 3.35 -7.98
CA GLU A 34 -5.00 3.01 -7.61
C GLU A 34 -4.73 3.39 -6.15
N VAL A 35 -3.83 2.62 -5.53
CA VAL A 35 -3.52 2.72 -4.10
C VAL A 35 -2.05 3.11 -3.93
N ILE A 36 -1.79 4.05 -3.03
CA ILE A 36 -0.47 4.29 -2.44
C ILE A 36 -0.46 3.61 -1.07
N ARG A 37 0.46 2.66 -0.88
CA ARG A 37 0.63 1.95 0.39
C ARG A 37 1.72 2.58 1.25
N PHE A 38 1.41 2.72 2.53
CA PHE A 38 2.33 3.16 3.56
C PHE A 38 2.61 2.00 4.52
N GLY A 39 3.87 1.65 4.75
CA GLY A 39 4.26 0.72 5.80
C GLY A 39 4.43 1.44 7.14
N ALA A 40 3.92 0.89 8.23
CA ALA A 40 4.03 1.45 9.57
C ALA A 40 4.37 0.35 10.59
N PRO A 41 5.66 0.02 10.79
CA PRO A 41 6.10 -0.82 11.89
C PRO A 41 5.85 -0.10 13.21
N LEU A 42 4.93 -0.63 14.02
CA LEU A 42 4.55 -0.05 15.32
C LEU A 42 4.91 -1.00 16.46
N PRO A 43 5.22 -0.49 17.67
CA PRO A 43 5.46 -1.35 18.83
C PRO A 43 4.12 -1.76 19.45
N ILE A 44 3.26 -2.47 18.70
CA ILE A 44 1.88 -2.82 19.12
C ILE A 44 1.89 -3.59 20.43
N THR A 45 2.92 -4.41 20.67
CA THR A 45 3.18 -5.05 21.96
C THR A 45 4.51 -4.59 22.58
N GLY A 46 4.68 -4.95 23.86
CA GLY A 46 5.86 -4.59 24.65
C GLY A 46 5.74 -3.24 25.36
N PRO A 47 6.83 -2.73 25.94
CA PRO A 47 6.80 -1.54 26.80
C PRO A 47 6.31 -0.25 26.12
N LEU A 48 6.42 -0.15 24.79
CA LEU A 48 6.00 1.04 24.02
C LEU A 48 4.60 0.91 23.39
N ALA A 49 3.83 -0.13 23.73
CA ALA A 49 2.46 -0.34 23.26
C ALA A 49 1.53 0.89 23.41
N PRO A 50 1.58 1.67 24.52
CA PRO A 50 0.77 2.89 24.63
C PRO A 50 1.05 3.92 23.52
N GLU A 51 2.28 3.98 23.00
CA GLU A 51 2.67 4.90 21.93
C GLU A 51 2.25 4.39 20.55
N ALA A 52 2.17 3.07 20.36
CA ALA A 52 1.62 2.48 19.14
C ALA A 52 0.14 2.86 18.96
N VAL A 53 -0.65 2.82 20.03
CA VAL A 53 -2.09 3.19 19.99
C VAL A 53 -2.26 4.63 19.51
N LYS A 54 -1.50 5.57 20.08
CA LYS A 54 -1.59 6.99 19.71
C LYS A 54 -1.19 7.24 18.26
N GLN A 55 -0.10 6.62 17.80
CA GLN A 55 0.36 6.75 16.41
C GLN A 55 -0.63 6.15 15.42
N GLN A 56 -1.12 4.93 15.69
CA GLN A 56 -2.09 4.27 14.84
C GLN A 56 -3.37 5.09 14.70
N GLN A 57 -3.89 5.64 15.80
CA GLN A 57 -5.06 6.53 15.76
C GLN A 57 -4.84 7.77 14.88
N GLY A 58 -3.67 8.40 14.96
CA GLY A 58 -3.33 9.54 14.12
C GLY A 58 -3.22 9.18 12.64
N TYR A 59 -2.59 8.04 12.34
CA TYR A 59 -2.44 7.53 10.97
C TYR A 59 -3.77 7.09 10.36
N ASP A 60 -4.62 6.41 11.13
CA ASP A 60 -5.96 6.00 10.70
C ASP A 60 -6.85 7.22 10.44
N LEU A 61 -6.81 8.23 11.31
CA LEU A 61 -7.53 9.49 11.09
C LEU A 61 -7.07 10.20 9.82
N TRP A 62 -5.76 10.27 9.57
CA TRP A 62 -5.23 10.86 8.34
C TRP A 62 -5.65 10.06 7.09
N ALA A 63 -5.54 8.74 7.12
CA ALA A 63 -5.94 7.88 6.01
C ALA A 63 -7.45 8.00 5.73
N GLU A 64 -8.28 8.04 6.77
CA GLU A 64 -9.72 8.27 6.66
C GLU A 64 -10.01 9.61 5.97
N GLN A 65 -9.42 10.70 6.46
CA GLN A 65 -9.64 12.04 5.90
C GLN A 65 -9.16 12.12 4.44
N ALA A 66 -7.97 11.60 4.14
CA ALA A 66 -7.42 11.57 2.79
C ALA A 66 -8.35 10.78 1.84
N ASN A 67 -8.80 9.60 2.27
CA ASN A 67 -9.67 8.76 1.47
C ASN A 67 -11.08 9.34 1.31
N LYS A 68 -11.62 10.02 2.32
CA LYS A 68 -12.90 10.75 2.27
C LYS A 68 -12.84 11.94 1.32
N ALA A 69 -11.69 12.59 1.19
CA ALA A 69 -11.40 13.62 0.19
C ALA A 69 -11.14 13.06 -1.23
N GLY A 70 -11.45 11.78 -1.47
CA GLY A 70 -11.28 11.10 -2.76
C GLY A 70 -9.87 10.57 -3.01
N GLY A 71 -8.96 10.67 -2.03
CA GLY A 71 -7.56 10.23 -2.13
C GLY A 71 -6.57 11.36 -2.39
N ILE A 72 -5.28 11.01 -2.37
CA ILE A 72 -4.15 11.91 -2.65
C ILE A 72 -4.11 12.21 -4.15
N ASN A 73 -3.96 13.49 -4.51
CA ASN A 73 -3.77 13.90 -5.90
C ASN A 73 -2.29 13.86 -6.26
N VAL A 74 -1.92 13.04 -7.25
CA VAL A 74 -0.58 12.98 -7.82
C VAL A 74 -0.71 13.19 -9.33
N GLY A 75 -0.22 14.33 -9.82
CA GLY A 75 -0.25 14.65 -11.25
C GLY A 75 -1.64 14.67 -11.89
N GLY A 76 -2.69 15.05 -11.13
CA GLY A 76 -4.08 15.07 -11.60
C GLY A 76 -4.85 13.76 -11.40
N LYS A 77 -4.18 12.70 -10.93
CA LYS A 77 -4.79 11.40 -10.64
C LYS A 77 -4.97 11.19 -9.14
N LYS A 78 -6.08 10.55 -8.76
CA LYS A 78 -6.46 10.32 -7.36
C LYS A 78 -6.12 8.90 -6.91
N TYR A 79 -5.32 8.81 -5.85
CA TYR A 79 -4.87 7.56 -5.26
C TYR A 79 -5.47 7.37 -3.87
N LYS A 80 -6.06 6.20 -3.59
CA LYS A 80 -6.42 5.83 -2.22
C LYS A 80 -5.16 5.55 -1.41
N VAL A 81 -5.28 5.73 -0.11
CA VAL A 81 -4.24 5.45 0.86
C VAL A 81 -4.60 4.17 1.59
N GLU A 82 -3.65 3.26 1.68
CA GLU A 82 -3.70 2.09 2.56
C GLU A 82 -2.48 2.10 3.47
N ILE A 83 -2.67 1.71 4.74
CA ILE A 83 -1.58 1.59 5.71
C ILE A 83 -1.44 0.13 6.11
N VAL A 84 -0.22 -0.40 6.01
CA VAL A 84 0.15 -1.74 6.44
C VAL A 84 0.83 -1.62 7.80
N TYR A 85 0.20 -2.17 8.83
CA TYR A 85 0.73 -2.21 10.18
C TYR A 85 1.37 -3.56 10.48
N ALA A 86 2.48 -3.55 11.21
CA ALA A 86 3.02 -4.77 11.81
C ALA A 86 3.73 -4.47 13.12
N ASP A 87 3.67 -5.46 14.02
CA ASP A 87 4.20 -5.35 15.37
C ASP A 87 5.70 -5.66 15.43
N TYR A 88 6.50 -4.68 15.85
CA TYR A 88 7.92 -4.88 16.16
C TYR A 88 8.22 -5.11 17.65
N GLN A 89 7.21 -5.18 18.50
CA GLN A 89 7.31 -5.62 19.91
C GLN A 89 8.26 -4.77 20.76
N SER A 90 8.41 -3.48 20.43
CA SER A 90 9.39 -2.60 21.07
C SER A 90 10.86 -3.07 20.93
N ASN A 91 11.15 -3.92 19.95
CA ASN A 91 12.47 -4.50 19.69
C ASN A 91 13.10 -3.93 18.40
N THR A 92 14.22 -3.21 18.53
CA THR A 92 14.88 -2.55 17.38
C THR A 92 15.31 -3.51 16.26
N PRO A 93 15.96 -4.66 16.52
CA PRO A 93 16.24 -5.62 15.46
C PRO A 93 14.98 -6.07 14.69
N ARG A 94 13.85 -6.26 15.39
CA ARG A 94 12.58 -6.61 14.76
C ARG A 94 12.02 -5.46 13.92
N SER A 95 12.19 -4.19 14.32
CA SER A 95 11.74 -3.05 13.50
C SER A 95 12.45 -2.99 12.16
N VAL A 96 13.73 -3.37 12.10
CA VAL A 96 14.51 -3.50 10.86
C VAL A 96 13.93 -4.60 9.97
N GLN A 97 13.71 -5.80 10.53
CA GLN A 97 13.14 -6.95 9.79
C GLN A 97 11.75 -6.63 9.24
N THR A 98 10.88 -6.06 10.06
CA THR A 98 9.52 -5.68 9.65
C THR A 98 9.54 -4.61 8.58
N THR A 99 10.45 -3.63 8.67
CA THR A 99 10.63 -2.61 7.61
C THR A 99 11.05 -3.25 6.29
N GLU A 100 12.00 -4.18 6.30
CA GLU A 100 12.46 -4.87 5.09
C GLU A 100 11.34 -5.75 4.50
N GLN A 101 10.56 -6.44 5.34
CA GLN A 101 9.38 -7.19 4.90
C GLN A 101 8.34 -6.30 4.23
N MET A 102 7.97 -5.17 4.84
CA MET A 102 6.98 -4.25 4.27
C MET A 102 7.40 -3.73 2.89
N ILE A 103 8.68 -3.43 2.72
CA ILE A 103 9.22 -2.97 1.43
C ILE A 103 9.27 -4.11 0.41
N THR A 104 9.80 -5.27 0.80
CA THR A 104 10.12 -6.35 -0.14
C THR A 104 8.96 -7.28 -0.44
N GLN A 105 8.02 -7.46 0.49
CA GLN A 105 6.88 -8.37 0.38
C GLN A 105 5.57 -7.60 0.20
N ASP A 106 5.28 -6.65 1.09
CA ASP A 106 4.03 -5.86 1.02
C ASP A 106 4.07 -4.77 -0.05
N LYS A 107 5.25 -4.51 -0.63
CA LYS A 107 5.51 -3.56 -1.72
C LYS A 107 4.96 -2.16 -1.40
N VAL A 108 5.19 -1.70 -0.18
CA VAL A 108 4.79 -0.34 0.24
C VAL A 108 5.57 0.72 -0.55
N ASN A 109 4.91 1.86 -0.82
CA ASN A 109 5.50 2.97 -1.56
C ASN A 109 6.27 3.93 -0.64
N PHE A 110 5.84 4.04 0.61
CA PHE A 110 6.39 4.93 1.63
C PHE A 110 6.41 4.21 2.98
N MET A 111 7.27 4.68 3.88
CA MET A 111 7.31 4.21 5.26
C MET A 111 6.95 5.34 6.22
N PHE A 112 6.08 5.07 7.19
CA PHE A 112 6.12 5.74 8.48
C PHE A 112 7.17 5.02 9.34
N GLY A 113 8.14 5.75 9.85
CA GLY A 113 9.23 5.18 10.62
C GLY A 113 8.76 4.56 11.95
N PRO A 114 9.49 3.56 12.48
CA PRO A 114 9.23 3.02 13.81
C PRO A 114 9.28 4.09 14.89
N PHE A 115 8.63 3.82 16.02
CA PHE A 115 8.60 4.77 17.14
C PHE A 115 9.98 4.95 17.79
N GLY A 116 10.37 6.22 17.93
CA GLY A 116 11.56 6.64 18.68
C GLY A 116 12.85 6.59 17.88
N SER A 117 13.82 7.41 18.31
CA SER A 117 15.07 7.67 17.59
C SER A 117 15.88 6.42 17.27
N GLY A 118 16.06 5.50 18.22
CA GLY A 118 16.88 4.31 18.01
C GLY A 118 16.31 3.36 16.95
N ALA A 119 15.02 3.07 17.01
CA ALA A 119 14.35 2.18 16.06
C ALA A 119 14.23 2.84 14.68
N ALA A 120 13.93 4.14 14.62
CA ALA A 120 13.90 4.91 13.38
C ALA A 120 15.28 4.96 12.70
N LYS A 121 16.35 5.26 13.45
CA LYS A 121 17.73 5.26 12.94
C LYS A 121 18.07 3.90 12.30
N ALA A 122 17.82 2.81 13.01
CA ALA A 122 18.11 1.46 12.51
C ALA A 122 17.31 1.10 11.25
N ALA A 123 16.00 1.38 11.24
CA ALA A 123 15.14 1.11 10.09
C ALA A 123 15.46 1.99 8.87
N SER A 124 15.99 3.19 9.08
CA SER A 124 16.35 4.11 7.99
C SER A 124 17.39 3.53 7.03
N THR A 125 18.29 2.67 7.53
CA THR A 125 19.26 1.95 6.70
C THR A 125 18.57 1.07 5.65
N ILE A 126 17.44 0.45 6.01
CA ILE A 126 16.66 -0.37 5.08
C ILE A 126 15.92 0.50 4.07
N ALA A 127 15.27 1.57 4.54
CA ALA A 127 14.59 2.54 3.68
C ALA A 127 15.55 3.13 2.63
N GLU A 128 16.76 3.52 3.04
CA GLU A 128 17.82 4.01 2.15
C GLU A 128 18.26 2.94 1.14
N LYS A 129 18.57 1.72 1.61
CA LYS A 129 19.00 0.59 0.77
C LYS A 129 18.01 0.34 -0.37
N TYR A 130 16.71 0.35 -0.07
CA TYR A 130 15.65 0.09 -1.04
C TYR A 130 15.11 1.33 -1.72
N LYS A 131 15.63 2.53 -1.40
CA LYS A 131 15.18 3.81 -1.96
C LYS A 131 13.68 4.08 -1.74
N VAL A 132 13.17 3.66 -0.59
CA VAL A 132 11.78 3.92 -0.17
C VAL A 132 11.80 5.09 0.80
N PRO A 133 11.12 6.21 0.53
CA PRO A 133 11.09 7.33 1.44
C PRO A 133 10.45 6.94 2.78
N MET A 134 11.13 7.28 3.87
CA MET A 134 10.68 7.05 5.24
C MET A 134 10.50 8.37 5.99
N LEU A 135 9.32 8.56 6.56
CA LEU A 135 8.98 9.67 7.45
C LEU A 135 9.17 9.25 8.91
N ALA A 136 10.22 9.73 9.56
CA ALA A 136 10.50 9.49 10.98
C ALA A 136 9.72 10.49 11.86
N ALA A 137 8.40 10.32 11.91
CA ALA A 137 7.47 11.27 12.55
C ALA A 137 7.56 11.33 14.10
N THR A 138 8.32 10.41 14.71
CA THR A 138 8.45 10.26 16.16
C THR A 138 9.90 10.14 16.63
N ALA A 139 10.85 10.60 15.79
CA ALA A 139 12.28 10.56 16.07
C ALA A 139 12.87 11.98 16.04
N SER A 140 13.44 12.40 17.17
CA SER A 140 13.96 13.76 17.35
C SER A 140 15.46 13.80 17.62
N SER A 141 16.15 12.70 17.90
CA SER A 141 17.62 12.75 18.10
C SER A 141 18.31 13.14 16.80
N SER A 142 19.30 14.03 16.87
CA SER A 142 20.12 14.40 15.70
C SER A 142 20.88 13.21 15.12
N GLN A 143 21.21 12.22 15.95
CA GLN A 143 21.85 10.99 15.51
C GLN A 143 21.03 10.23 14.48
N VAL A 144 19.71 10.42 14.42
CA VAL A 144 18.87 9.78 13.39
C VAL A 144 19.26 10.25 11.99
N TYR A 145 19.78 11.48 11.86
CA TYR A 145 20.04 12.14 10.59
C TYR A 145 21.54 12.27 10.25
N ASP A 146 22.43 11.64 11.03
CA ASP A 146 23.89 11.69 10.84
C ASP A 146 24.42 10.72 9.76
N GLN A 147 23.55 9.90 9.16
CA GLN A 147 23.93 8.82 8.24
C GLN A 147 24.05 9.26 6.78
N ASN A 148 23.78 10.54 6.47
CA ASN A 148 23.78 11.09 5.10
C ASN A 148 22.80 10.37 4.13
N TYR A 149 21.66 9.94 4.66
CA TYR A 149 20.62 9.25 3.91
C TYR A 149 19.71 10.23 3.16
N LYS A 150 19.32 9.86 1.94
CA LYS A 150 18.50 10.68 1.04
C LYS A 150 17.02 10.35 1.13
N TYR A 151 16.69 9.18 1.65
CA TYR A 151 15.32 8.67 1.75
C TYR A 151 14.76 8.75 3.17
N LEU A 152 15.38 9.55 4.05
CA LEU A 152 14.93 9.77 5.43
C LEU A 152 14.47 11.22 5.61
N PHE A 153 13.26 11.39 6.15
CA PHE A 153 12.64 12.70 6.37
C PHE A 153 12.12 12.80 7.81
N GLY A 154 12.40 13.90 8.50
CA GLY A 154 11.91 14.18 9.85
C GLY A 154 10.80 15.21 9.87
N THR A 155 9.93 15.16 10.89
CA THR A 155 8.93 16.20 11.16
C THR A 155 9.33 17.11 12.33
N PHE A 156 10.19 16.63 13.23
CA PHE A 156 10.70 17.38 14.36
C PHE A 156 11.98 18.13 14.00
N THR A 157 12.20 19.27 14.64
CA THR A 157 13.54 19.85 14.71
C THR A 157 14.44 18.89 15.48
N PRO A 158 15.58 18.44 14.93
CA PRO A 158 16.48 17.55 15.63
C PRO A 158 16.98 18.16 16.95
N ASN A 159 17.16 17.33 17.97
CA ASN A 159 17.62 17.65 19.30
C ASN A 159 18.87 16.82 19.63
N ASP A 160 19.96 17.51 19.96
CA ASP A 160 21.25 16.91 20.28
C ASP A 160 21.33 16.33 21.70
N THR A 161 20.33 16.57 22.56
CA THR A 161 20.31 16.08 23.95
C THR A 161 19.61 14.73 24.12
N LEU A 162 19.16 14.09 23.04
CA LEU A 162 18.39 12.84 23.03
C LEU A 162 19.17 11.67 22.43
#